data_AF-A0A511N2D5-F1
#
_entry.id   AF-A0A511N2D5-F1
#
_cell.length_a   1.000
_cell.length_b   1.000
_cell.length_c   1.000
_cell.angle_alpha   90.00
_cell.angle_beta   90.00
_cell.angle_gamma   90.00
#
_symmetry.space_group_name_H-M   'P 1'
#
loop_
_entity.id
_entity.type
_entity.pdbx_description
1 polymer ?
#
loop_
_entity_poly.entity_id
_entity_poly.type
_entity_poly.pdbx_seq_one_letter_code
_entity_poly.pdbx_strand_id
1 'polypeptide(L)'
;MTKLNVGSYVSSLKALPAQVRDRQLFLERARLRDTVPEVAGLELVGLGGSCGKPAFLLPYVLRWNKENTLKLEKIAEDFGCFVEYGAYPHLKLHDGGQEVAAVQDWSQATLVFVRPGYELGVELLTRLNEDLKD
;
A
#
# COMPACT_ATOMS: atom_id res chain seq x y z
N MET A 1 11.89 -3.92 30.85
CA MET A 1 11.94 -3.80 29.38
C MET A 1 10.90 -2.78 28.94
N THR A 2 11.32 -1.70 28.26
CA THR A 2 10.40 -0.73 27.67
C THR A 2 9.75 -1.37 26.45
N LYS A 3 8.41 -1.41 26.41
CA LYS A 3 7.67 -2.01 25.28
C LYS A 3 7.66 -1.06 24.08
N LEU A 4 7.70 -1.61 22.87
CA LEU A 4 7.46 -0.85 21.64
C LEU A 4 6.01 -0.32 21.63
N ASN A 5 5.83 0.99 21.81
CA ASN A 5 4.50 1.61 21.92
C ASN A 5 4.07 2.29 20.62
N VAL A 6 3.85 1.49 19.57
CA VAL A 6 3.30 1.98 18.28
C VAL A 6 1.98 1.30 17.90
N GLY A 7 1.47 0.39 18.76
CA GLY A 7 0.33 -0.47 18.42
C GLY A 7 -0.96 0.29 18.11
N SER A 8 -1.29 1.33 18.88
CA SER A 8 -2.46 2.18 18.64
C SER A 8 -2.35 2.92 17.31
N TYR A 9 -1.19 3.51 17.03
CA TYR A 9 -0.91 4.17 15.76
C TYR A 9 -1.04 3.20 14.58
N VAL A 10 -0.38 2.04 14.63
CA VAL A 10 -0.48 1.02 13.55
C VAL A 10 -1.92 0.54 13.35
N SER A 11 -2.69 0.42 14.44
CA SER A 11 -4.10 0.00 14.37
C SER A 11 -4.97 1.06 13.71
N SER A 12 -4.70 2.35 13.96
CA SER A 12 -5.43 3.47 13.34
C SER A 12 -5.28 3.55 11.81
N LEU A 13 -4.20 2.98 11.27
CA LEU A 13 -3.96 2.92 9.82
C LEU A 13 -4.69 1.77 9.13
N LYS A 14 -5.16 0.76 9.87
CA LYS A 14 -5.78 -0.44 9.30
C LYS A 14 -7.29 -0.25 9.13
N ALA A 15 -7.79 -0.65 7.97
CA ALA A 15 -9.23 -0.76 7.75
C ALA A 15 -9.85 -1.90 8.55
N LEU A 16 -11.11 -1.72 8.96
CA LEU A 16 -11.97 -2.84 9.35
C LEU A 16 -12.38 -3.64 8.10
N PRO A 17 -12.73 -4.93 8.21
CA PRO A 17 -13.11 -5.77 7.07
C PRO A 17 -14.23 -5.18 6.20
N ALA A 18 -15.22 -4.53 6.82
CA ALA A 18 -16.32 -3.88 6.09
C ALA A 18 -15.90 -2.59 5.34
N GLN A 19 -14.73 -2.05 5.63
CA GLN A 19 -14.23 -0.76 5.15
C GLN A 19 -13.06 -0.90 4.17
N VAL A 20 -12.58 -2.11 3.90
CA VAL A 20 -11.40 -2.33 3.03
C VAL A 20 -11.63 -1.86 1.60
N ARG A 21 -12.87 -1.61 1.17
CA ARG A 21 -13.18 -1.04 -0.16
C ARG A 21 -13.51 0.44 -0.13
N ASP A 22 -13.53 1.05 1.04
CA ASP A 22 -13.87 2.45 1.19
C ASP A 22 -12.63 3.33 0.96
N ARG A 23 -12.53 3.86 -0.26
CA ARG A 23 -11.49 4.80 -0.67
C ARG A 23 -11.46 6.06 0.20
N GLN A 24 -12.61 6.58 0.62
CA GLN A 24 -12.64 7.83 1.38
C GLN A 24 -12.06 7.62 2.77
N LEU A 25 -12.51 6.57 3.47
CA LEU A 25 -11.94 6.22 4.77
C LEU A 25 -10.45 5.89 4.67
N PHE A 26 -10.01 5.31 3.55
CA PHE A 26 -8.58 5.10 3.29
C PHE A 26 -7.80 6.41 3.19
N LEU A 27 -8.27 7.36 2.40
CA LEU A 27 -7.61 8.66 2.26
C LEU A 27 -7.54 9.41 3.60
N GLU A 28 -8.56 9.29 4.44
CA GLU A 28 -8.54 9.84 5.80
C GLU A 28 -7.45 9.18 6.67
N ARG A 29 -7.33 7.85 6.64
CA ARG A 29 -6.26 7.13 7.36
C ARG A 29 -4.86 7.42 6.80
N ALA A 30 -4.73 7.56 5.48
CA ALA A 30 -3.44 7.79 4.81
C ALA A 30 -2.77 9.08 5.30
N ARG A 31 -3.55 10.12 5.62
CA ARG A 31 -3.06 11.40 6.18
C ARG A 31 -2.39 11.26 7.55
N LEU A 32 -2.68 10.20 8.30
CA LEU A 32 -2.01 9.96 9.58
C LEU A 32 -0.50 9.69 9.41
N ARG A 33 -0.05 9.32 8.19
CA ARG A 33 1.36 9.10 7.86
C ARG A 33 2.16 10.39 7.66
N ASP A 34 1.50 11.54 7.67
CA ASP A 34 2.17 12.84 7.64
C ASP A 34 2.82 13.17 9.00
N THR A 35 2.46 12.45 10.06
CA THR A 35 3.06 12.57 11.39
C THR A 35 3.22 11.19 12.02
N VAL A 36 4.42 10.64 11.88
CA VAL A 36 4.75 9.27 12.31
C VAL A 36 5.42 9.28 13.69
N PRO A 37 5.21 8.24 14.52
CA PRO A 37 5.88 8.12 15.80
C PRO A 37 7.37 7.82 15.63
N GLU A 38 8.17 8.35 16.56
CA GLU A 38 9.57 7.99 16.75
C GLU A 38 9.70 7.05 17.95
N VAL A 39 10.50 6.00 17.83
CA VAL A 39 10.86 5.13 18.95
C VAL A 39 12.37 4.94 18.97
N ALA A 40 12.98 5.24 20.12
CA ALA A 40 14.43 5.13 20.32
C ALA A 40 15.27 5.91 19.28
N GLY A 41 14.82 7.11 18.88
CA GLY A 41 15.53 7.91 17.88
C GLY A 41 15.25 7.51 16.43
N LEU A 42 14.38 6.52 16.19
CA LEU A 42 14.08 5.98 14.87
C LEU A 42 12.65 6.28 14.46
N GLU A 43 12.49 6.93 13.32
CA GLU A 43 11.19 7.18 12.69
C GLU A 43 10.57 5.85 12.21
N LEU A 44 9.27 5.65 12.44
CA LEU A 44 8.55 4.55 11.81
C LEU A 44 8.37 4.83 10.31
N VAL A 45 9.09 4.09 9.47
CA VAL A 45 9.14 4.29 7.99
C VAL A 45 8.20 3.39 7.19
N GLY A 46 7.36 2.60 7.85
CA GLY A 46 6.48 1.68 7.15
C GLY A 46 5.93 0.56 8.02
N LEU A 47 5.11 -0.28 7.40
CA LEU A 47 4.71 -1.57 7.97
C LEU A 47 5.36 -2.69 7.16
N GLY A 48 5.65 -3.82 7.80
CA GLY A 48 6.15 -4.97 7.08
C GLY A 48 5.15 -5.47 6.03
N GLY A 49 5.63 -5.73 4.82
CA GLY A 49 4.91 -6.48 3.80
C GLY A 49 4.75 -7.95 4.22
N SER A 50 3.54 -8.50 4.08
CA SER A 50 3.24 -9.87 4.51
C SER A 50 3.59 -10.89 3.41
N CYS A 51 4.17 -12.02 3.83
CA CYS A 51 4.39 -13.25 3.06
C CYS A 51 5.66 -13.36 2.17
N GLY A 52 6.70 -12.56 2.38
CA GLY A 52 7.98 -12.75 1.64
C GLY A 52 7.96 -12.30 0.18
N LYS A 53 7.04 -11.41 -0.18
CA LYS A 53 7.01 -10.78 -1.51
C LYS A 53 8.26 -9.88 -1.68
N PRO A 54 8.96 -9.92 -2.82
CA PRO A 54 10.00 -8.95 -3.13
C PRO A 54 9.42 -7.53 -3.09
N ALA A 55 10.21 -6.61 -2.55
CA ALA A 55 9.90 -5.19 -2.46
C ALA A 55 10.74 -4.42 -3.49
N PHE A 56 10.08 -3.57 -4.27
CA PHE A 56 10.69 -2.71 -5.27
C PHE A 56 10.47 -1.25 -4.87
N LEU A 57 11.51 -0.44 -5.00
CA LEU A 57 11.46 1.00 -4.73
C LEU A 57 11.01 1.74 -5.99
N LEU A 58 9.96 2.56 -5.89
CA LEU A 58 9.65 3.53 -6.95
C LEU A 58 10.65 4.70 -6.91
N PRO A 59 10.99 5.30 -8.06
CA PRO A 59 11.95 6.41 -8.13
C PRO A 59 11.38 7.75 -7.63
N TYR A 60 10.18 7.74 -7.03
CA TYR A 60 9.49 8.89 -6.47
C TYR A 60 8.65 8.47 -5.24
N VAL A 61 8.32 9.45 -4.40
CA VAL A 61 7.42 9.25 -3.26
C VAL A 61 6.00 9.61 -3.68
N LEU A 62 5.14 8.60 -3.71
CA LEU A 62 3.71 8.74 -3.92
C LEU A 62 3.02 9.26 -2.65
N ARG A 63 2.01 10.12 -2.81
CA ARG A 63 1.03 10.43 -1.75
C ARG A 63 -0.36 10.03 -2.24
N TRP A 64 -1.11 9.29 -1.42
CA TRP A 64 -2.47 8.96 -1.78
C TRP A 64 -3.36 10.19 -1.72
N ASN A 65 -3.91 10.50 -2.87
CA ASN A 65 -4.98 11.45 -3.07
C ASN A 65 -6.05 10.76 -3.93
N LYS A 66 -7.15 11.46 -4.22
CA LYS A 66 -8.22 10.91 -5.04
C LYS A 66 -7.73 10.46 -6.43
N GLU A 67 -6.88 11.25 -7.07
CA GLU A 67 -6.36 10.97 -8.40
C GLU A 67 -5.53 9.69 -8.43
N ASN A 68 -4.55 9.57 -7.54
CA ASN A 68 -3.65 8.42 -7.46
C ASN A 68 -4.40 7.15 -7.06
N THR A 69 -5.46 7.25 -6.24
CA THR A 69 -6.33 6.10 -5.98
C THR A 69 -7.13 5.67 -7.21
N LEU A 70 -7.59 6.61 -8.04
CA LEU A 70 -8.30 6.28 -9.29
C LEU A 70 -7.36 5.67 -10.34
N LYS A 71 -6.14 6.21 -10.46
CA LYS A 71 -5.07 5.62 -11.30
C LYS A 71 -4.80 4.17 -10.86
N LEU A 72 -4.64 3.93 -9.56
CA LEU A 72 -4.43 2.57 -9.02
C LEU A 72 -5.62 1.64 -9.30
N GLU A 73 -6.86 2.10 -9.09
CA GLU A 73 -8.07 1.34 -9.40
C GLU A 73 -8.13 0.97 -10.89
N LYS A 74 -7.73 1.89 -11.78
CA LYS A 74 -7.68 1.63 -13.22
C LYS A 74 -6.62 0.60 -13.59
N ILE A 75 -5.42 0.70 -13.02
CA ILE A 75 -4.37 -0.32 -13.18
C ILE A 75 -4.89 -1.67 -12.66
N ALA A 76 -5.55 -1.71 -11.51
CA ALA A 76 -6.10 -2.96 -11.00
C ALA A 76 -7.10 -3.58 -11.99
N GLU A 77 -8.03 -2.79 -12.53
CA GLU A 77 -9.00 -3.25 -13.53
C GLU A 77 -8.32 -3.84 -14.78
N ASP A 78 -7.29 -3.17 -15.32
CA ASP A 78 -6.54 -3.63 -16.49
C ASP A 78 -5.89 -5.02 -16.28
N PHE A 79 -5.60 -5.39 -15.02
CA PHE A 79 -4.98 -6.67 -14.63
C PHE A 79 -5.99 -7.67 -14.03
N GLY A 80 -7.30 -7.45 -14.21
CA GLY A 80 -8.35 -8.32 -13.66
C GLY A 80 -8.34 -8.36 -12.12
N CYS A 81 -7.91 -7.26 -11.51
CA CYS A 81 -7.81 -7.07 -10.08
C CYS A 81 -8.78 -6.02 -9.58
N PHE A 82 -8.98 -6.06 -8.27
CA PHE A 82 -9.60 -5.00 -7.51
C PHE A 82 -8.66 -4.49 -6.43
N VAL A 83 -8.92 -3.28 -5.93
CA VAL A 83 -8.15 -2.69 -4.82
C VAL A 83 -8.84 -2.92 -3.48
N GLU A 84 -8.06 -3.38 -2.50
CA GLU A 84 -8.39 -3.31 -1.08
C GLU A 84 -7.48 -2.33 -0.36
N TYR A 85 -8.08 -1.35 0.29
CA TYR A 85 -7.45 -0.31 1.08
C TYR A 85 -7.29 -0.73 2.55
N GLY A 86 -6.39 -1.68 2.79
CA GLY A 86 -6.02 -2.14 4.14
C GLY A 86 -5.23 -1.09 4.92
N ALA A 87 -4.00 -1.44 5.33
CA ALA A 87 -3.07 -0.47 5.88
C ALA A 87 -2.37 0.37 4.80
N TYR A 88 -2.32 -0.17 3.58
CA TYR A 88 -1.95 0.44 2.31
C TYR A 88 -2.72 -0.32 1.22
N PRO A 89 -2.79 0.15 -0.04
CA PRO A 89 -3.54 -0.54 -1.09
C PRO A 89 -2.96 -1.90 -1.49
N HIS A 90 -3.82 -2.88 -1.67
CA HIS A 90 -3.53 -4.22 -2.15
C HIS A 90 -4.32 -4.50 -3.43
N LEU A 91 -3.65 -5.00 -4.47
CA LEU A 91 -4.28 -5.47 -5.69
C LEU A 91 -4.55 -6.97 -5.54
N LYS A 92 -5.81 -7.36 -5.70
CA LYS A 92 -6.26 -8.74 -5.58
C LYS A 92 -7.05 -9.16 -6.80
N LEU A 93 -6.81 -10.36 -7.31
CA LEU A 93 -7.54 -10.92 -8.43
C LEU A 93 -9.04 -11.03 -8.11
N HIS A 94 -9.90 -10.73 -9.09
CA HIS A 94 -11.33 -10.98 -8.97
C HIS A 94 -11.62 -12.47 -8.74
N ASP A 95 -10.84 -13.34 -9.38
CA ASP A 95 -10.91 -14.78 -9.15
C ASP A 95 -10.07 -15.17 -7.92
N GLY A 96 -10.72 -15.81 -6.94
CA GLY A 96 -10.08 -16.32 -5.72
C GLY A 96 -9.55 -15.27 -4.72
N GLY A 97 -9.60 -13.96 -5.03
CA GLY A 97 -9.19 -12.89 -4.11
C GLY A 97 -7.70 -12.89 -3.78
N GLN A 98 -6.87 -13.54 -4.60
CA GLN A 98 -5.43 -13.65 -4.35
C GLN A 98 -4.77 -12.29 -4.51
N GLU A 99 -4.04 -11.85 -3.47
CA GLU A 99 -3.20 -10.66 -3.55
C GLU A 99 -1.99 -10.90 -4.47
N VAL A 100 -1.87 -10.07 -5.49
CA VAL A 100 -0.77 -10.09 -6.47
C VAL A 100 0.22 -8.95 -6.26
N ALA A 101 -0.23 -7.82 -5.72
CA ALA A 101 0.66 -6.71 -5.37
C ALA A 101 0.12 -5.85 -4.22
N ALA A 102 1.00 -5.04 -3.63
CA ALA A 102 0.62 -3.99 -2.70
C ALA A 102 1.53 -2.77 -2.85
N VAL A 103 0.98 -1.58 -2.68
CA VAL A 103 1.70 -0.30 -2.86
C VAL A 103 1.73 0.45 -1.55
N GLN A 104 2.87 0.48 -0.88
CA GLN A 104 3.05 1.18 0.37
C GLN A 104 3.69 2.54 0.14
N ASP A 105 2.96 3.60 0.45
CA ASP A 105 3.46 4.97 0.55
C ASP A 105 3.80 5.28 2.01
N TRP A 106 5.03 5.68 2.27
CA TRP A 106 5.40 6.21 3.57
C TRP A 106 6.31 7.41 3.44
N SER A 107 6.52 8.13 4.55
CA SER A 107 7.19 9.43 4.62
C SER A 107 8.40 9.61 3.69
N GLN A 108 9.22 8.57 3.54
CA GLN A 108 10.50 8.63 2.82
C GLN A 108 10.57 7.80 1.52
N ALA A 109 9.64 6.89 1.28
CA ALA A 109 9.73 5.95 0.15
C ALA A 109 8.37 5.37 -0.25
N THR A 110 8.25 5.02 -1.53
CA THR A 110 7.15 4.20 -2.03
C THR A 110 7.67 2.83 -2.43
N LEU A 111 7.14 1.80 -1.77
CA LEU A 111 7.51 0.41 -2.01
C LEU A 111 6.35 -0.31 -2.68
N VAL A 112 6.65 -1.06 -3.73
CA VAL A 112 5.73 -1.98 -4.38
C VAL A 112 6.15 -3.41 -4.04
N PHE A 113 5.24 -4.16 -3.43
CA PHE A 113 5.42 -5.58 -3.17
C PHE A 113 4.71 -6.37 -4.26
N VAL A 114 5.37 -7.33 -4.90
CA VAL A 114 4.76 -8.15 -5.98
C VAL A 114 4.87 -9.63 -5.62
N ARG A 115 3.80 -10.40 -5.82
CA ARG A 115 3.79 -11.86 -5.58
C ARG A 115 4.76 -12.56 -6.54
N PRO A 116 5.71 -13.37 -6.03
CA PRO A 116 6.51 -14.25 -6.87
C PRO A 116 5.63 -15.23 -7.65
N GLY A 117 5.91 -15.40 -8.94
CA GLY A 117 5.17 -16.31 -9.81
C GLY A 117 3.85 -15.76 -10.36
N TYR A 118 3.49 -14.49 -10.07
CA TYR A 118 2.43 -13.84 -10.82
C TYR A 118 2.91 -13.55 -12.24
N GLU A 119 2.23 -14.11 -13.24
CA GLU A 119 2.67 -14.14 -14.65
C GLU A 119 2.86 -12.74 -15.23
N LEU A 120 1.99 -11.79 -14.86
CA LEU A 120 2.05 -10.39 -15.31
C LEU A 120 2.83 -9.49 -14.34
N GLY A 121 3.62 -10.05 -13.41
CA GLY A 121 4.26 -9.28 -12.34
C GLY A 121 5.21 -8.19 -12.82
N VAL A 122 5.95 -8.43 -13.90
CA VAL A 122 6.85 -7.43 -14.50
C VAL A 122 6.05 -6.29 -15.14
N GLU A 123 5.02 -6.63 -15.93
CA GLU A 123 4.17 -5.64 -16.59
C GLU A 123 3.41 -4.79 -15.57
N LEU A 124 2.89 -5.42 -14.51
CA LEU A 124 2.23 -4.74 -13.41
C LEU A 124 3.19 -3.75 -12.72
N LEU A 125 4.42 -4.17 -12.44
CA LEU A 125 5.41 -3.29 -11.82
C LEU A 125 5.76 -2.10 -12.72
N THR A 126 5.88 -2.30 -14.04
CA THR A 126 6.10 -1.23 -15.02
C THR A 126 4.94 -0.24 -15.00
N ARG A 127 3.69 -0.71 -15.10
CA ARG A 127 2.50 0.15 -15.07
C ARG A 127 2.39 0.91 -13.75
N LEU A 128 2.65 0.28 -12.61
CA LEU A 128 2.66 0.96 -11.32
C LEU A 128 3.73 2.06 -11.25
N ASN A 129 4.90 1.85 -11.85
CA ASN A 129 5.96 2.85 -11.90
C ASN A 129 5.64 4.02 -12.84
N GLU A 130 5.03 3.75 -14.00
CA GLU A 130 4.76 4.75 -15.03
C GLU A 130 3.49 5.57 -14.74
N ASP A 131 2.41 4.89 -14.35
CA ASP A 131 1.07 5.50 -14.30
C ASP A 131 0.77 6.19 -12.96
N LEU A 132 1.41 5.77 -11.86
CA LEU A 132 1.26 6.42 -10.55
C LEU A 132 2.17 7.63 -10.37
N LYS A 133 2.98 7.95 -11.38
CA LYS A 133 3.80 9.15 -11.39
C LYS A 133 2.87 10.37 -11.52
N ASP A 134 3.20 11.43 -10.80
CA ASP A 134 2.56 12.74 -10.98
C ASP A 134 2.89 13.31 -12.37
#